data_AF-V7ICM6-F1
#
_entry.id   AF-V7ICM6-F1
#
_cell.length_a   1.000
_cell.length_b   1.000
_cell.length_c   1.000
_cell.angle_alpha   90.00
_cell.angle_beta   90.00
_cell.angle_gamma   90.00
#
_symmetry.space_group_name_H-M   'P 1'
#
loop_
_entity.id
_entity.type
_entity.pdbx_description
1 polymer ?
#
loop_
_entity_poly.entity_id
_entity_poly.type
_entity_poly.pdbx_seq_one_letter_code
_entity_poly.pdbx_strand_id
1 'polypeptide(L)'
;MPTTNPIQIIAQHLQNRPTILDFAEELQTIADLQAVAPEQAAADWDAFSTVVSRLRESHQINGIFCLTPQNQSVFLEFAGYLKTVADIAGQDAAPLCDGFDLTAAEIAAKFAAKPPAP
;
A
#
# COMPACT_ATOMS: atom_id res chain seq x y z
N MET A 1 -17.79 -4.56 24.69
CA MET A 1 -16.36 -4.22 24.63
C MET A 1 -16.14 -3.47 23.32
N PRO A 2 -15.40 -2.35 23.28
CA PRO A 2 -15.01 -1.82 21.99
C PRO A 2 -14.08 -2.87 21.36
N THR A 3 -14.53 -3.51 20.29
CA THR A 3 -13.68 -4.32 19.43
C THR A 3 -12.68 -3.37 18.80
N THR A 4 -11.40 -3.49 19.15
CA THR A 4 -10.32 -2.71 18.54
C THR A 4 -10.42 -2.84 17.02
N ASN A 5 -10.43 -1.72 16.31
CA ASN A 5 -10.47 -1.71 14.85
C ASN A 5 -9.23 -2.47 14.32
N PRO A 6 -9.38 -3.48 13.44
CA PRO A 6 -8.25 -4.20 12.83
C PRO A 6 -7.18 -3.27 12.25
N ILE A 7 -7.57 -2.12 11.69
CA ILE A 7 -6.63 -1.10 11.21
C ILE A 7 -5.72 -0.58 12.33
N GLN A 8 -6.26 -0.37 13.53
CA GLN A 8 -5.48 0.08 14.68
C GLN A 8 -4.52 -1.00 15.17
N ILE A 9 -4.88 -2.28 15.04
CA ILE A 9 -3.98 -3.40 15.35
C ILE A 9 -2.80 -3.42 14.37
N ILE A 10 -3.08 -3.27 13.07
CA ILE A 10 -2.04 -3.17 12.03
C ILE A 10 -1.13 -1.96 12.28
N ALA A 11 -1.72 -0.81 12.61
CA ALA A 11 -0.97 0.40 12.93
C ALA A 11 -0.02 0.20 14.13
N GLN A 12 -0.49 -0.45 15.20
CA GLN A 12 0.33 -0.78 16.38
C GLN A 12 1.46 -1.75 16.05
N HIS A 13 1.21 -2.75 15.20
CA HIS A 13 2.25 -3.66 14.74
C HIS A 13 3.34 -2.87 14.00
N LEU A 14 2.95 -2.02 13.06
CA LEU A 14 3.88 -1.21 12.30
C LEU A 14 4.69 -0.28 13.22
N GLN A 15 4.11 0.33 14.26
CA GLN A 15 4.85 1.22 15.18
C GLN A 15 6.13 0.59 15.76
N ASN A 16 6.17 -0.74 15.92
CA ASN A 16 7.34 -1.46 16.44
C ASN A 16 8.30 -1.97 15.35
N ARG A 17 8.07 -1.60 14.08
CA ARG A 17 8.89 -1.97 12.92
C ARG A 17 9.73 -0.80 12.42
N PRO A 18 10.83 -1.06 11.70
CA PRO A 18 11.51 -0.03 10.94
C PRO A 18 10.57 0.69 9.97
N THR A 19 10.90 1.94 9.61
CA THR A 19 10.12 2.70 8.61
C THR A 19 10.16 2.01 7.24
N ILE A 20 11.31 1.46 6.86
CA ILE A 20 11.50 0.66 5.65
C ILE A 20 11.34 -0.81 6.04
N LEU A 21 10.27 -1.43 5.58
CA LEU A 21 9.99 -2.85 5.75
C LEU A 21 10.83 -3.67 4.76
N ASP A 22 11.11 -4.92 5.12
CA ASP A 22 11.50 -5.89 4.11
C ASP A 22 10.28 -6.28 3.23
N PHE A 23 10.56 -6.89 2.08
CA PHE A 23 9.52 -7.19 1.10
C PHE A 23 8.49 -8.23 1.61
N ALA A 24 8.90 -9.15 2.48
CA ALA A 24 7.98 -10.14 3.04
C ALA A 24 7.04 -9.49 4.07
N GLU A 25 7.57 -8.59 4.91
CA GLU A 25 6.77 -7.80 5.85
C GLU A 25 5.79 -6.86 5.13
N GLU A 26 6.20 -6.28 4.01
CA GLU A 26 5.31 -5.48 3.14
C GLU A 26 4.15 -6.32 2.60
N LEU A 27 4.44 -7.48 2.00
CA LEU A 27 3.41 -8.37 1.45
C LEU A 27 2.43 -8.86 2.54
N GLN A 28 2.94 -9.18 3.73
CA GLN A 28 2.09 -9.57 4.85
C GLN A 28 1.19 -8.41 5.30
N THR A 29 1.74 -7.19 5.38
CA THR A 29 0.96 -5.99 5.74
C THR A 29 -0.15 -5.70 4.71
N ILE A 30 0.14 -5.88 3.42
CA ILE A 30 -0.87 -5.76 2.34
C ILE A 30 -1.98 -6.81 2.54
N ALA A 31 -1.61 -8.07 2.77
CA ALA A 31 -2.58 -9.13 2.99
C ALA A 31 -3.46 -8.86 4.23
N ASP A 32 -2.86 -8.40 5.32
CA ASP A 32 -3.58 -8.05 6.56
C ASP A 32 -4.57 -6.89 6.33
N LEU A 33 -4.19 -5.88 5.54
CA LEU A 33 -5.08 -4.79 5.16
C LEU A 33 -6.23 -5.28 4.28
N GLN A 34 -5.96 -6.09 3.26
CA GLN A 34 -6.99 -6.63 2.36
C GLN A 34 -7.96 -7.58 3.06
N ALA A 35 -7.57 -8.17 4.19
CA ALA A 35 -8.45 -8.98 5.03
C ALA A 35 -9.47 -8.13 5.82
N VAL A 36 -9.26 -6.82 5.93
CA VAL A 36 -10.23 -5.90 6.57
C VAL A 36 -11.30 -5.51 5.57
N ALA A 37 -12.57 -5.67 5.95
CA ALA A 37 -13.70 -5.26 5.12
C ALA A 37 -13.58 -3.77 4.73
N PRO A 38 -13.80 -3.41 3.45
CA PRO A 38 -13.60 -2.03 3.00
C PRO A 38 -14.40 -0.99 3.79
N GLU A 39 -15.62 -1.32 4.21
CA GLU A 39 -16.47 -0.45 5.03
C GLU A 39 -15.87 -0.21 6.41
N GLN A 40 -15.22 -1.23 6.98
CA GLN A 40 -14.57 -1.13 8.27
C GLN A 40 -13.28 -0.30 8.19
N ALA A 41 -12.51 -0.46 7.12
CA ALA A 41 -11.34 0.38 6.86
C ALA A 41 -11.74 1.85 6.63
N ALA A 42 -12.80 2.09 5.85
CA ALA A 42 -13.33 3.43 5.57
C ALA A 42 -13.85 4.14 6.82
N ALA A 43 -14.43 3.40 7.78
CA ALA A 43 -14.93 3.94 9.03
C ALA A 43 -13.84 4.56 9.94
N ASP A 44 -12.56 4.23 9.72
CA ASP A 44 -11.40 4.80 10.41
C ASP A 44 -10.35 5.24 9.38
N TRP A 45 -10.79 6.15 8.50
CA TRP A 45 -10.00 6.65 7.38
C TRP A 45 -8.65 7.23 7.81
N ASP A 46 -8.59 7.95 8.93
CA ASP A 46 -7.35 8.59 9.39
C ASP A 46 -6.30 7.54 9.78
N ALA A 47 -6.70 6.50 10.52
CA ALA A 47 -5.79 5.41 10.86
C ALA A 47 -5.39 4.62 9.61
N PHE A 48 -6.35 4.35 8.72
CA PHE A 48 -6.13 3.62 7.49
C PHE A 48 -5.13 4.33 6.56
N SER A 49 -5.39 5.59 6.25
CA SER A 49 -4.55 6.41 5.37
C SER A 49 -3.14 6.59 5.95
N THR A 50 -3.00 6.65 7.28
CA THR A 50 -1.69 6.68 7.95
C THR A 50 -0.91 5.39 7.72
N VAL A 51 -1.56 4.23 7.91
CA VAL A 51 -0.94 2.92 7.67
C VAL A 51 -0.52 2.77 6.20
N VAL A 52 -1.42 3.09 5.27
CA VAL A 52 -1.15 2.97 3.83
C VAL A 52 -0.05 3.94 3.39
N SER A 53 -0.04 5.17 3.90
CA SER A 53 1.01 6.15 3.57
C SER A 53 2.39 5.67 4.00
N ARG A 54 2.49 5.09 5.21
CA ARG A 54 3.75 4.51 5.67
C ARG A 54 4.19 3.33 4.80
N LEU A 55 3.24 2.45 4.44
CA LEU A 55 3.53 1.32 3.57
C LEU A 55 4.02 1.79 2.20
N ARG A 56 3.39 2.83 1.63
CA ARG A 56 3.78 3.46 0.37
C ARG A 56 5.21 4.01 0.44
N GLU A 57 5.56 4.71 1.52
CA GLU A 57 6.92 5.21 1.72
C GLU A 57 7.95 4.08 1.73
N SER A 58 7.66 2.98 2.43
CA SER A 58 8.50 1.78 2.40
C SER A 58 8.59 1.17 0.99
N HIS A 59 7.46 1.06 0.29
CA HIS A 59 7.38 0.50 -1.06
C HIS A 59 8.25 1.28 -2.04
N GLN A 60 8.09 2.61 -2.07
CA GLN A 60 8.79 3.48 -3.02
C GLN A 60 10.31 3.50 -2.80
N ILE A 61 10.78 3.22 -1.57
CA ILE A 61 12.22 3.16 -1.25
C ILE A 61 12.82 1.79 -1.61
N ASN A 62 12.11 0.69 -1.37
CA ASN A 62 12.67 -0.66 -1.52
C ASN A 62 11.76 -1.62 -2.31
N GLY A 63 10.49 -1.73 -1.91
CA GLY A 63 9.54 -2.70 -2.45
C GLY A 63 9.35 -2.63 -3.97
N ILE A 64 9.39 -1.42 -4.53
CA ILE A 64 9.21 -1.18 -5.97
C ILE A 64 10.28 -1.88 -6.83
N PHE A 65 11.48 -2.11 -6.29
CA PHE A 65 12.56 -2.84 -6.97
C PHE A 65 12.43 -4.36 -6.85
N CYS A 66 11.59 -4.83 -5.94
CA CYS A 66 11.28 -6.25 -5.75
C CYS A 66 10.03 -6.70 -6.55
N LEU A 67 9.39 -5.78 -7.27
CA LEU A 67 8.24 -6.10 -8.10
C LEU A 67 8.64 -6.97 -9.29
N THR A 68 7.90 -8.07 -9.48
CA THR A 68 8.08 -9.00 -10.59
C THR A 68 6.74 -9.31 -11.25
N PRO A 69 6.73 -9.82 -12.49
CA PRO A 69 5.49 -10.27 -13.13
C PRO A 69 4.72 -11.32 -12.32
N GLN A 70 5.39 -12.08 -11.45
CA GLN A 70 4.77 -13.12 -10.63
C GLN A 70 4.07 -12.57 -9.38
N ASN A 71 4.52 -11.43 -8.84
CA ASN A 71 3.97 -10.86 -7.60
C ASN A 71 3.18 -9.56 -7.82
N GLN A 72 3.26 -8.94 -9.01
CA GLN A 72 2.61 -7.66 -9.27
C GLN A 72 1.10 -7.67 -9.08
N SER A 73 0.43 -8.82 -9.24
CA SER A 73 -1.03 -8.91 -9.03
C SER A 73 -1.42 -8.53 -7.61
N VAL A 74 -0.60 -8.85 -6.60
CA VAL A 74 -0.86 -8.48 -5.20
C VAL A 74 -1.00 -6.97 -5.04
N PHE A 75 -0.11 -6.21 -5.68
CA PHE A 75 -0.09 -4.75 -5.60
C PHE A 75 -1.23 -4.11 -6.40
N LEU A 76 -1.56 -4.66 -7.58
CA LEU A 76 -2.69 -4.19 -8.38
C LEU A 76 -4.04 -4.46 -7.70
N GLU A 77 -4.19 -5.64 -7.10
CA GLU A 77 -5.36 -5.99 -6.29
C GLU A 77 -5.45 -5.11 -5.05
N PHE A 78 -4.31 -4.80 -4.42
CA PHE A 78 -4.27 -3.87 -3.30
C PHE A 78 -4.66 -2.45 -3.74
N ALA A 79 -4.15 -1.94 -4.86
CA ALA A 79 -4.57 -0.65 -5.40
C ALA A 79 -6.09 -0.64 -5.71
N GLY A 80 -6.65 -1.75 -6.18
CA GLY A 80 -8.10 -1.92 -6.33
C GLY A 80 -8.85 -1.83 -5.00
N TYR A 81 -8.34 -2.49 -3.97
CA TYR A 81 -8.88 -2.40 -2.60
C TYR A 81 -8.84 -0.96 -2.07
N LEU A 82 -7.71 -0.25 -2.21
CA LEU A 82 -7.56 1.15 -1.79
C LEU A 82 -8.60 2.07 -2.44
N LYS A 83 -8.87 1.89 -3.74
CA LYS A 83 -9.89 2.64 -4.47
C LYS A 83 -11.28 2.42 -3.89
N THR A 84 -11.63 1.18 -3.58
CA THR A 84 -12.92 0.84 -2.95
C THR A 84 -13.07 1.50 -1.57
N VAL A 85 -12.04 1.42 -0.73
CA VAL A 85 -12.08 2.05 0.62
C VAL A 85 -12.23 3.57 0.52
N ALA A 86 -11.47 4.21 -0.38
CA ALA A 86 -11.53 5.65 -0.59
C ALA A 86 -12.90 6.11 -1.13
N ASP A 87 -13.49 5.35 -2.06
CA ASP A 87 -14.84 5.62 -2.58
C ASP A 87 -15.90 5.60 -1.47
N ILE A 88 -15.86 4.57 -0.60
CA ILE A 88 -16.76 4.46 0.55
C ILE A 88 -16.56 5.64 1.53
N ALA A 89 -15.31 6.08 1.73
CA ALA A 89 -14.98 7.20 2.61
C ALA A 89 -15.26 8.58 1.98
N GLY A 90 -15.59 8.65 0.68
CA GLY A 90 -15.72 9.91 -0.06
C GLY A 90 -14.41 10.68 -0.22
N GLN A 91 -13.29 9.95 -0.36
CA GLN A 91 -11.93 10.49 -0.41
C GLN A 91 -11.25 10.19 -1.75
N ASP A 92 -10.18 10.92 -2.06
CA ASP A 92 -9.36 10.65 -3.25
C ASP A 92 -8.39 9.49 -2.98
N ALA A 93 -8.46 8.45 -3.81
CA ALA A 93 -7.59 7.27 -3.73
C ALA A 93 -6.19 7.51 -4.32
N ALA A 94 -6.02 8.49 -5.20
CA ALA A 94 -4.79 8.66 -5.97
C ALA A 94 -3.52 8.76 -5.09
N PRO A 95 -3.51 9.52 -3.98
CA PRO A 95 -2.35 9.58 -3.09
C PRO A 95 -2.00 8.27 -2.38
N LEU A 96 -2.99 7.38 -2.20
CA LEU A 96 -2.79 6.07 -1.56
C LEU A 96 -2.31 5.03 -2.57
N CYS A 97 -2.78 5.09 -3.81
CA CYS A 97 -2.43 4.13 -4.86
C CYS A 97 -1.04 4.35 -5.48
N ASP A 98 -0.48 5.56 -5.37
CA ASP A 98 0.79 5.93 -6.03
C ASP A 98 1.92 4.95 -5.70
N GLY A 99 2.38 4.23 -6.73
CA GLY A 99 3.46 3.24 -6.64
C GLY A 99 2.96 1.80 -6.53
N PHE A 100 1.75 1.56 -6.06
CA PHE A 100 1.13 0.22 -6.02
C PHE A 100 0.38 -0.14 -7.30
N ASP A 101 -0.01 0.87 -8.08
CA ASP A 101 -0.79 0.72 -9.31
C ASP A 101 0.05 0.51 -10.57
N LEU A 102 1.34 0.24 -10.41
CA LEU A 102 2.30 0.04 -11.50
C LEU A 102 2.63 -1.45 -11.70
N THR A 103 2.74 -1.86 -12.95
CA THR A 103 3.27 -3.16 -13.33
C THR A 103 4.80 -3.18 -13.31
N ALA A 104 5.39 -4.38 -13.25
CA ALA A 104 6.84 -4.55 -13.33
C ALA A 104 7.41 -4.00 -14.65
N ALA A 105 6.63 -4.09 -15.74
CA ALA A 105 7.01 -3.55 -17.04
C ALA A 105 7.02 -2.01 -17.06
N GLU A 106 6.03 -1.36 -16.45
CA GLU A 106 5.97 0.10 -16.35
C GLU A 106 7.09 0.65 -15.48
N ILE A 107 7.41 -0.03 -14.38
CA ILE A 107 8.56 0.31 -13.54
C ILE A 107 9.86 0.18 -14.34
N ALA A 108 10.07 -0.95 -15.02
CA ALA A 108 11.25 -1.15 -15.86
C ALA A 108 11.37 -0.06 -16.94
N ALA A 109 10.27 0.33 -17.58
CA ALA A 109 10.25 1.40 -18.57
C ALA A 109 10.63 2.76 -17.96
N LYS A 110 10.12 3.09 -16.77
CA LYS A 110 10.45 4.33 -16.05
C LYS A 110 11.94 4.44 -15.72
N PHE A 111 12.58 3.33 -15.32
CA PHE A 111 14.01 3.29 -14.99
C PHE A 111 14.93 3.12 -16.22
N ALA A 112 14.41 2.58 -17.33
CA ALA A 112 15.13 2.49 -18.60
C ALA A 112 15.14 3.82 -19.39
N ALA A 113 14.21 4.73 -19.09
CA ALA A 113 14.20 6.06 -19.69
C ALA A 113 15.47 6.82 -19.32
N LYS A 114 16.36 7.03 -20.31
CA LYS A 114 17.57 7.82 -20.14
C LYS A 114 17.18 9.22 -19.63
N PRO A 115 17.84 9.76 -18.58
CA PRO A 115 17.57 11.13 -18.17
C PRO A 115 17.78 12.08 -19.36
N PRO A 116 16.99 13.16 -19.46
CA PRO A 116 17.19 14.15 -20.52
C PRO A 116 18.66 14.59 -20.49
N ALA A 117 19.28 14.63 -21.67
CA ALA A 117 20.65 15.12 -21.77
C ALA A 117 20.71 16.55 -21.18
N PRO A 118 21.76 16.87 -20.41
CA PRO A 118 21.91 18.19 -19.79
C PRO A 118 21.97 19.31 -20.84
#